data_AF-A0A358ACI4-F1
#
_entry.id   AF-A0A358ACI4-F1
#
_cell.length_a   1.000
_cell.length_b   1.000
_cell.length_c   1.000
_cell.angle_alpha   90.00
_cell.angle_beta   90.00
_cell.angle_gamma   90.00
#
_symmetry.space_group_name_H-M   'P 1'
#
loop_
_entity.id
_entity.type
_entity.pdbx_description
1 polymer ?
#
loop_
_entity_poly.entity_id
_entity_poly.type
_entity_poly.pdbx_seq_one_letter_code
_entity_poly.pdbx_strand_id
1 'polypeptide(L)'
;MDSVKEYLIKFIFPITSHPYKTLAVVFIFALLEWFWGFEASFFITLFFLFLLLKLESRILIFFALLFLLSCPFFLFANDTSQAEQMAVYAYYLLFIGTVLALVESHNDPNSDGDPNKDS
;
A
#
# COMPACT_ATOMS: atom_id res chain seq x y z
N MET A 1 13.05 -3.85 16.84
CA MET A 1 12.30 -2.58 16.64
C MET A 1 13.00 -1.68 15.61
N ASP A 2 14.26 -1.97 15.28
CA ASP A 2 15.07 -1.21 14.31
C ASP A 2 14.62 -1.43 12.86
N SER A 3 14.17 -2.63 12.51
CA SER A 3 13.63 -2.92 11.18
C SER A 3 12.42 -2.04 10.84
N VAL A 4 11.49 -1.80 11.77
CA VAL A 4 10.31 -0.96 11.48
C VAL A 4 10.71 0.48 11.16
N LYS A 5 11.71 1.03 11.88
CA LYS A 5 12.21 2.39 11.63
C LYS A 5 12.88 2.51 10.26
N GLU A 6 13.64 1.50 9.87
CA GLU A 6 14.34 1.47 8.59
C GLU A 6 13.35 1.47 7.40
N TYR A 7 12.23 0.76 7.54
CA TYR A 7 11.16 0.74 6.54
C TYR A 7 10.42 2.09 6.50
N LEU A 8 10.15 2.71 7.65
CA LEU A 8 9.55 4.05 7.70
C LEU A 8 10.45 5.12 7.07
N ILE A 9 11.77 5.05 7.27
CA ILE A 9 12.70 6.01 6.67
C ILE A 9 12.77 5.81 5.15
N LYS A 10 12.84 4.56 4.67
CA LYS A 10 12.75 4.25 3.23
C LYS A 10 11.42 4.67 2.62
N PHE A 11 10.34 4.67 3.39
CA PHE A 11 9.03 5.14 2.96
C PHE A 11 8.96 6.66 2.79
N ILE A 12 9.56 7.43 3.71
CA ILE A 12 9.50 8.90 3.71
C ILE A 12 10.50 9.52 2.72
N PHE A 13 11.66 8.91 2.52
CA PHE A 13 12.72 9.46 1.66
C PHE A 13 12.32 9.72 0.19
N PRO A 14 11.57 8.86 -0.52
CA PRO A 14 11.20 9.08 -1.91
C PRO A 14 10.14 10.19 -2.10
N ILE A 15 9.32 10.48 -1.08
CA ILE A 15 8.31 11.56 -1.11
C ILE A 15 8.97 12.93 -1.33
N THR A 16 10.17 13.13 -0.78
CA THR A 16 10.88 14.42 -0.81
C THR A 16 11.71 14.62 -2.08
N SER A 17 12.04 13.56 -2.83
CA SER A 17 13.00 13.62 -3.95
C SER A 17 12.41 14.07 -5.30
N HIS A 18 11.08 13.93 -5.50
CA HIS A 18 10.43 14.24 -6.78
C HIS A 18 9.18 15.11 -6.63
N PRO A 19 9.31 16.45 -6.52
CA PRO A 19 8.19 17.35 -6.26
C PRO A 19 7.11 17.32 -7.35
N TYR A 20 7.48 17.06 -8.61
CA TYR A 20 6.53 16.97 -9.72
C TYR A 20 5.61 15.74 -9.63
N LYS A 21 6.12 14.61 -9.13
CA LYS A 21 5.31 13.40 -8.92
C LYS A 21 4.33 13.59 -7.78
N THR A 22 4.80 14.17 -6.67
CA THR A 22 3.94 14.47 -5.52
C THR A 22 2.83 15.45 -5.90
N LEU A 23 3.14 16.48 -6.70
CA LEU A 23 2.15 17.44 -7.17
C LEU A 23 1.11 16.78 -8.10
N ALA A 24 1.53 15.87 -8.98
CA ALA A 24 0.60 15.10 -9.82
C ALA A 24 -0.34 14.22 -8.98
N VAL A 25 0.19 13.56 -7.93
CA VAL A 25 -0.63 12.74 -7.02
C VAL A 25 -1.64 13.59 -6.26
N VAL A 26 -1.24 14.75 -5.75
CA VAL A 26 -2.15 15.69 -5.07
C VAL A 26 -3.24 16.21 -6.01
N PHE A 27 -2.89 16.49 -7.27
CA PHE A 27 -3.87 16.91 -8.27
C PHE A 27 -4.87 15.80 -8.61
N ILE A 28 -4.41 14.55 -8.73
CA ILE A 28 -5.26 13.39 -8.93
C ILE A 28 -6.20 13.19 -7.73
N PHE A 29 -5.70 13.33 -6.50
CA PHE A 29 -6.51 13.24 -5.28
C PHE A 29 -7.64 14.28 -5.29
N ALA A 30 -7.33 15.54 -5.61
CA ALA A 30 -8.33 16.62 -5.66
C ALA A 30 -9.41 16.38 -6.73
N LEU A 31 -9.04 15.84 -7.89
CA LEU A 31 -10.00 15.49 -8.95
C LEU A 31 -10.89 14.32 -8.56
N LEU A 32 -10.33 13.30 -7.88
CA LEU A 32 -11.08 12.13 -7.43
C LEU A 32 -12.05 12.49 -6.31
N GLU A 33 -11.65 13.36 -5.38
CA GLU A 33 -12.49 13.80 -4.26
C GLU A 33 -13.80 14.40 -4.77
N TRP A 34 -13.71 15.18 -5.85
CA TRP A 34 -14.85 15.81 -6.49
C TRP A 34 -15.84 14.81 -7.11
N PHE A 35 -15.39 13.63 -7.53
CA PHE A 35 -16.21 12.67 -8.29
C PHE A 35 -16.73 11.48 -7.45
N TRP A 36 -15.88 10.90 -6.59
CA TRP A 36 -16.13 9.58 -5.99
C TRP A 36 -16.19 9.58 -4.46
N GLY A 37 -15.98 10.74 -3.82
CA GLY A 37 -15.99 10.87 -2.37
C GLY A 37 -14.63 10.58 -1.73
N PHE A 38 -14.54 10.82 -0.41
CA PHE A 38 -13.28 10.85 0.33
C PHE A 38 -12.60 9.48 0.44
N GLU A 39 -13.37 8.41 0.73
CA GLU A 39 -12.82 7.06 0.96
C GLU A 39 -12.15 6.50 -0.31
N ALA A 40 -12.85 6.53 -1.44
CA ALA A 40 -12.31 6.03 -2.70
C ALA A 40 -11.08 6.82 -3.15
N SER A 41 -11.13 8.15 -3.01
CA SER A 41 -10.02 9.05 -3.34
C SER A 41 -8.78 8.75 -2.52
N PHE A 42 -8.95 8.44 -1.23
CA PHE A 42 -7.84 8.06 -0.36
C PHE A 42 -7.15 6.79 -0.83
N PHE A 43 -7.91 5.70 -1.07
CA PHE A 43 -7.33 4.42 -1.49
C PHE A 43 -6.68 4.48 -2.87
N ILE A 44 -7.32 5.15 -3.84
CA ILE A 44 -6.78 5.30 -5.20
C ILE A 44 -5.50 6.14 -5.16
N THR A 45 -5.49 7.23 -4.42
CA THR A 45 -4.30 8.07 -4.29
C THR A 45 -3.16 7.34 -3.60
N LEU A 46 -3.47 6.56 -2.57
CA LEU A 46 -2.50 5.70 -1.89
C LEU A 46 -1.93 4.63 -2.85
N PHE A 47 -2.76 4.02 -3.70
CA PHE A 47 -2.30 3.12 -4.76
C PHE A 47 -1.34 3.82 -5.73
N PHE A 48 -1.73 4.97 -6.28
CA PHE A 48 -0.86 5.73 -7.20
C PHE A 48 0.43 6.21 -6.53
N LEU A 49 0.36 6.63 -5.27
CA LEU A 49 1.53 7.05 -4.50
C LEU A 49 2.52 5.90 -4.40
N PHE A 50 2.09 4.72 -3.94
CA PHE A 50 3.00 3.58 -3.82
C PHE A 50 3.51 3.10 -5.19
N LEU A 51 2.67 3.14 -6.23
CA LEU A 51 3.05 2.76 -7.59
C LEU A 51 4.12 3.71 -8.17
N LEU A 52 3.94 5.03 -8.03
CA LEU A 52 4.83 6.04 -8.59
C LEU A 52 6.16 6.17 -7.84
N LEU A 53 6.12 5.94 -6.52
CA LEU A 53 7.30 6.00 -5.65
C LEU A 53 8.01 4.64 -5.52
N LYS A 54 7.48 3.57 -6.15
CA LYS A 54 8.00 2.20 -6.05
C LYS A 54 8.26 1.80 -4.59
N LEU A 55 7.29 2.11 -3.74
CA LEU A 55 7.37 1.79 -2.32
C LEU A 55 7.15 0.28 -2.11
N GLU A 56 7.77 -0.28 -1.07
CA GLU A 56 7.62 -1.70 -0.75
C GLU A 56 6.15 -2.05 -0.51
N SER A 57 5.64 -2.92 -1.39
CA SER A 57 4.28 -3.48 -1.35
C SER A 57 3.96 -4.16 -0.02
N ARG A 58 4.99 -4.74 0.62
CA ARG A 58 4.91 -5.45 1.91
C ARG A 58 4.34 -4.61 3.05
N ILE A 59 4.57 -3.29 3.03
CA ILE A 59 4.08 -2.38 4.08
C ILE A 59 2.55 -2.34 4.08
N LEU A 60 1.94 -2.27 2.90
CA LEU A 60 0.47 -2.26 2.76
C LEU A 60 -0.16 -3.57 3.21
N ILE A 61 0.47 -4.68 2.86
CA ILE A 61 0.03 -6.02 3.28
C ILE A 61 0.11 -6.13 4.81
N PHE A 62 1.18 -5.62 5.43
CA PHE A 62 1.31 -5.59 6.88
C PHE A 62 0.22 -4.77 7.56
N PHE A 63 -0.09 -3.58 7.05
CA PHE A 63 -1.20 -2.76 7.56
C PHE A 63 -2.55 -3.46 7.37
N ALA A 64 -2.78 -4.11 6.23
CA ALA A 64 -4.01 -4.86 5.98
C ALA A 64 -4.19 -6.00 6.98
N LEU A 65 -3.14 -6.77 7.25
CA LEU A 65 -3.12 -7.81 8.27
C LEU A 65 -3.43 -7.27 9.66
N LEU A 66 -2.89 -6.09 10.00
CA LEU A 66 -3.13 -5.44 11.29
C LEU A 66 -4.60 -5.04 11.43
N PHE A 67 -5.21 -4.46 10.40
CA PHE A 67 -6.64 -4.15 10.38
C PHE A 67 -7.51 -5.43 10.46
N LEU A 68 -7.11 -6.50 9.77
CA LEU A 68 -7.80 -7.77 9.84
C LEU A 68 -7.73 -8.39 11.24
N LEU A 69 -6.59 -8.23 11.92
CA LEU A 69 -6.42 -8.67 13.32
C LEU A 69 -7.25 -7.82 14.29
N SER A 70 -7.52 -6.55 13.95
CA SER A 70 -8.41 -5.68 14.72
C SER A 70 -9.90 -6.03 14.54
N CYS A 71 -10.31 -6.67 13.45
CA CYS A 71 -11.69 -7.09 13.23
C CYS A 71 -12.26 -8.01 14.32
N PRO A 72 -11.61 -9.13 14.70
CA PRO A 72 -12.11 -9.97 15.79
C PRO A 72 -12.17 -9.23 17.12
N PHE A 73 -11.24 -8.29 17.36
CA PHE A 73 -11.25 -7.45 18.57
C PHE A 73 -12.51 -6.57 18.65
N PHE A 74 -12.90 -5.94 17.54
CA PHE A 74 -14.14 -5.17 17.45
C PHE A 74 -15.40 -6.04 17.50
N LEU A 75 -15.33 -7.26 16.94
CA LEU A 75 -16.45 -8.20 16.98
C LEU A 75 -16.74 -8.67 18.41
N PHE A 76 -15.71 -8.84 19.24
CA PHE A 76 -15.89 -9.09 20.68
C PHE A 76 -16.54 -7.91 21.43
N ALA A 77 -16.36 -6.69 20.93
CA ALA A 77 -17.01 -5.49 21.47
C ALA A 77 -18.45 -5.28 20.98
N ASN A 78 -18.99 -6.19 20.15
CA ASN A 78 -20.35 -6.15 19.59
C ASN A 78 -20.63 -4.92 18.69
N ASP A 79 -19.58 -4.21 18.24
CA ASP A 79 -19.69 -3.06 17.37
C ASP A 79 -19.52 -3.49 15.90
N THR A 80 -20.60 -4.03 15.34
CA THR A 80 -20.64 -4.64 14.02
C THR A 80 -20.38 -3.65 12.89
N SER A 81 -20.81 -2.39 13.05
CA SER A 81 -20.63 -1.33 12.06
C SER A 81 -19.15 -0.99 11.86
N GLN A 82 -18.42 -0.80 12.97
CA GLN A 82 -16.99 -0.50 12.89
C GLN A 82 -16.17 -1.72 12.42
N ALA A 83 -16.54 -2.93 12.86
CA ALA A 83 -15.88 -4.15 12.41
C ALA A 83 -15.99 -4.34 10.88
N GLU A 84 -17.16 -4.05 10.32
CA GLU A 84 -17.40 -4.15 8.87
C GLU A 84 -16.54 -3.14 8.10
N GLN A 85 -16.50 -1.88 8.54
CA GLN A 85 -15.65 -0.86 7.91
C GLN A 85 -14.16 -1.22 7.95
N MET A 86 -13.68 -1.72 9.09
CA MET A 86 -12.28 -2.14 9.24
C MET A 86 -11.94 -3.32 8.33
N ALA A 87 -12.86 -4.27 8.15
CA ALA A 87 -12.69 -5.39 7.23
C ALA A 87 -12.62 -4.92 5.77
N VAL A 88 -13.46 -3.95 5.40
CA VAL A 88 -13.45 -3.34 4.06
C VAL A 88 -12.11 -2.61 3.81
N TYR A 89 -11.62 -1.82 4.77
CA TYR A 89 -10.33 -1.14 4.66
C TYR A 89 -9.16 -2.13 4.57
N ALA A 90 -9.19 -3.21 5.36
CA ALA A 90 -8.21 -4.29 5.26
C ALA A 90 -8.20 -4.88 3.85
N TYR A 91 -9.38 -5.17 3.28
CA TYR A 91 -9.50 -5.73 1.94
C TYR A 91 -8.92 -4.80 0.86
N TYR A 92 -9.22 -3.50 0.91
CA TYR A 92 -8.64 -2.53 -0.02
C TYR A 92 -7.11 -2.46 0.06
N LEU A 93 -6.56 -2.37 1.28
CA LEU A 93 -5.10 -2.33 1.47
C LEU A 93 -4.43 -3.62 1.01
N LEU A 94 -5.05 -4.78 1.27
CA LEU A 94 -4.55 -6.07 0.84
C LEU A 94 -4.54 -6.15 -0.70
N PHE A 95 -5.65 -5.78 -1.34
CA PHE A 95 -5.75 -5.76 -2.80
C PHE A 95 -4.68 -4.86 -3.44
N ILE A 96 -4.56 -3.61 -2.96
CA ILE A 96 -3.54 -2.66 -3.43
C ILE A 96 -2.15 -3.25 -3.22
N GLY A 97 -1.84 -3.73 -2.02
CA GLY A 97 -0.55 -4.32 -1.67
C GLY A 97 -0.20 -5.53 -2.55
N THR A 98 -1.14 -6.43 -2.80
CA THR A 98 -0.94 -7.61 -3.65
C THR A 98 -0.73 -7.23 -5.12
N VAL A 99 -1.51 -6.28 -5.65
CA VAL A 99 -1.32 -5.80 -7.04
C VAL A 99 0.06 -5.17 -7.18
N LEU A 100 0.49 -4.36 -6.21
CA LEU A 100 1.83 -3.78 -6.25
C LEU A 100 2.93 -4.83 -6.12
N ALA A 101 2.77 -5.82 -5.24
CA ALA A 101 3.73 -6.91 -5.10
C ALA A 101 3.86 -7.73 -6.39
N LEU A 102 2.75 -7.91 -7.11
CA LEU A 102 2.74 -8.58 -8.40
C LEU A 102 3.49 -7.76 -9.48
N VAL A 103 3.24 -6.45 -9.53
CA VAL A 103 3.93 -5.53 -10.45
C VAL A 103 5.42 -5.44 -10.12
N GLU A 104 5.79 -5.45 -8.83
CA GLU A 104 7.16 -5.48 -8.35
C GLU A 104 7.86 -6.77 -8.79
N SER A 105 7.23 -7.93 -8.57
CA SER A 105 7.74 -9.23 -9.00
C SER A 105 7.90 -9.35 -10.52
N HIS A 106 7.07 -8.67 -11.31
CA HIS A 106 7.19 -8.69 -12.77
C HIS A 106 8.27 -7.75 -13.29
N ASN A 107 8.57 -6.68 -12.57
CA ASN A 107 9.57 -5.68 -12.96
C ASN A 107 10.99 -6.02 -12.48
N ASP A 108 11.19 -7.13 -11.78
CA ASP A 108 12.51 -7.56 -11.31
C ASP A 108 13.23 -8.35 -12.42
N PRO A 109 14.20 -7.76 -13.15
CA PRO A 109 14.83 -8.40 -14.32
C PRO A 109 15.81 -9.52 -13.95
N ASN A 110 15.88 -9.92 -12.67
CA ASN A 110 16.83 -10.90 -12.14
C ASN A 110 16.19 -12.27 -11.84
N SER A 111 15.00 -12.55 -12.35
CA SER A 111 14.37 -13.89 -12.28
C SER A 111 14.67 -14.78 -13.50
N ASP A 112 15.74 -14.48 -14.24
CA ASP A 112 16.37 -15.45 -15.14
C ASP A 112 17.29 -16.34 -14.30
N GLY A 113 16.73 -17.46 -13.82
CA GLY A 113 17.52 -18.54 -13.26
C GLY A 113 18.51 -19.08 -14.31
N ASP A 114 19.80 -18.88 -14.08
CA ASP A 114 20.84 -19.76 -14.60
C ASP A 114 21.74 -20.24 -13.45
N PRO A 115 21.42 -21.39 -12.83
CA PRO A 115 22.28 -22.04 -11.85
C PRO A 115 23.46 -22.82 -12.48
N ASN A 116 23.81 -22.62 -13.75
CA ASN A 116 24.87 -23.40 -14.43
C ASN A 116 25.85 -22.55 -15.27
N LYS A 117 26.64 -21.70 -14.63
CA LYS A 117 27.82 -21.06 -15.26
C LYS A 117 29.16 -21.40 -14.59
N ASP A 118 29.18 -22.38 -13.70
CA ASP A 118 30.35 -22.71 -12.89
C ASP A 118 30.79 -24.19 -13.06
N SER A 119 30.56 -24.79 -14.25
CA SER A 119 31.11 -26.10 -14.63
C SER A 119 32.13 -25.99 -15.75
#